data_AF-A0A6B0Z1W7-F1
#
_entry.id   AF-A0A6B0Z1W7-F1
#
_cell.length_a   1.000
_cell.length_b   1.000
_cell.length_c   1.000
_cell.angle_alpha   90.00
_cell.angle_beta   90.00
_cell.angle_gamma   90.00
#
_symmetry.space_group_name_H-M   'P 1'
#
loop_
_entity.id
_entity.type
_entity.pdbx_description
1 polymer ?
#
loop_
_entity_poly.entity_id
_entity_poly.type
_entity_poly.pdbx_seq_one_letter_code
_entity_poly.pdbx_strand_id
1 'polypeptide(L)'
;MDTDTPVSGVTTGVLRSEFAVIAVPSTVDGKNMTGEDFNLESRWGHFGSNQAVMPGQGHVSERAFTAQETVELAECTASLGNTTFDVSMNERVYWRNVPTAVWNYKLGGYRVLKKWLSYRERRVLGRPLKPEEVQHFTETARRIAAIIELTHRSS
;
A
#
# COMPACT_ATOMS: atom_id res chain seq x y z
N MET A 1 -10.85 -6.25 -20.61
CA MET A 1 -10.04 -6.70 -19.47
C MET A 1 -10.83 -6.38 -18.22
N ASP A 2 -11.56 -7.37 -17.71
CA ASP A 2 -12.24 -7.26 -16.42
C ASP A 2 -11.21 -7.33 -15.30
N THR A 3 -11.18 -6.32 -14.43
CA THR A 3 -10.27 -6.23 -13.28
C THR A 3 -10.86 -6.76 -11.98
N ASP A 4 -12.07 -7.34 -12.03
CA ASP A 4 -12.85 -7.76 -10.86
C ASP A 4 -12.83 -9.26 -10.58
N THR A 5 -12.00 -10.05 -11.27
CA THR A 5 -11.90 -11.49 -10.97
C THR A 5 -11.09 -11.71 -9.69
N PRO A 6 -11.67 -12.24 -8.60
CA PRO A 6 -10.95 -12.50 -7.36
C PRO A 6 -9.95 -13.65 -7.55
N VAL A 7 -8.72 -13.48 -7.08
CA VAL A 7 -7.69 -14.52 -7.12
C VAL A 7 -7.65 -15.26 -5.79
N SER A 8 -7.82 -16.59 -5.85
CA SER A 8 -7.77 -17.49 -4.70
C SER A 8 -6.40 -17.46 -4.03
N GLY A 9 -6.35 -17.23 -2.72
CA GLY A 9 -5.11 -17.12 -1.92
C GLY A 9 -4.51 -15.71 -1.85
N VAL A 10 -5.14 -14.73 -2.52
CA VAL A 10 -4.70 -13.32 -2.51
C VAL A 10 -5.80 -12.35 -2.06
N THR A 11 -7.07 -12.59 -2.41
CA THR A 11 -8.21 -11.77 -1.93
C THR A 11 -9.43 -12.55 -1.41
N THR A 12 -9.49 -13.86 -1.61
CA THR A 12 -10.41 -14.79 -0.92
C THR A 12 -9.76 -16.18 -0.87
N GLY A 13 -10.02 -16.97 0.17
CA GLY A 13 -9.28 -18.21 0.48
C GLY A 13 -8.06 -17.95 1.35
N VAL A 14 -7.61 -18.97 2.11
CA VAL A 14 -6.61 -18.87 3.19
C VAL A 14 -5.43 -18.00 2.74
N LEU A 15 -5.39 -16.78 3.27
CA LEU A 15 -4.31 -15.84 3.02
C LEU A 15 -3.01 -16.54 3.42
N ARG A 16 -2.04 -16.61 2.51
CA ARG A 16 -0.69 -17.02 2.89
C ARG A 16 -0.23 -16.09 4.01
N SER A 17 0.09 -16.66 5.17
CA SER A 17 0.31 -15.93 6.43
C SER A 17 1.36 -14.83 6.26
N GLU A 18 2.36 -15.07 5.41
CA GLU A 18 3.45 -14.14 5.13
C GLU A 18 2.98 -12.79 4.54
N PHE A 19 1.86 -12.74 3.82
CA PHE A 19 1.35 -11.48 3.25
C PHE A 19 0.38 -10.75 4.18
N ALA A 20 -0.06 -11.37 5.27
CA ALA A 20 -0.98 -10.76 6.23
C ALA A 20 -0.41 -9.48 6.85
N VAL A 21 0.91 -9.45 7.05
CA VAL A 21 1.60 -8.29 7.67
C VAL A 21 1.89 -7.14 6.71
N ILE A 22 1.62 -7.28 5.40
CA ILE A 22 1.91 -6.24 4.41
C ILE A 22 0.79 -5.20 4.35
N ALA A 23 1.19 -3.92 4.34
CA ALA A 23 0.33 -2.76 4.18
C ALA A 23 -0.86 -2.74 5.15
N VAL A 24 -0.62 -3.02 6.43
CA VAL A 24 -1.69 -3.08 7.44
C VAL A 24 -2.09 -1.66 7.87
N PRO A 25 -3.36 -1.25 7.70
CA PRO A 25 -3.83 0.05 8.18
C PRO A 25 -3.63 0.13 9.70
N SER A 26 -2.93 1.17 10.15
CA SER A 26 -2.54 1.35 11.54
C SER A 26 -2.68 2.81 11.94
N THR A 27 -2.88 3.04 13.24
CA THR A 27 -2.93 4.36 13.84
C THR A 27 -1.76 4.52 14.80
N VAL A 28 -1.24 5.74 14.94
CA VAL A 28 -0.10 6.02 15.85
C VAL A 28 -0.40 5.69 17.32
N ASP A 29 -1.68 5.69 17.70
CA ASP A 29 -2.16 5.40 19.07
C ASP A 29 -2.72 3.98 19.24
N GLY A 30 -2.71 3.16 18.18
CA GLY A 30 -3.21 1.79 18.16
C GLY A 30 -4.74 1.65 18.27
N LYS A 31 -5.51 2.76 18.23
CA LYS A 31 -6.98 2.73 18.28
C LYS A 31 -7.59 2.58 16.89
N ASN A 32 -8.87 2.21 16.83
CA ASN A 32 -9.61 2.12 15.58
C ASN A 32 -9.67 3.47 14.85
N MET A 33 -9.72 3.40 13.52
CA MET A 33 -9.95 4.56 12.65
C MET A 33 -11.43 4.98 12.70
N THR A 34 -11.69 6.28 12.71
CA THR A 34 -13.02 6.89 12.77
C THR A 34 -13.04 8.24 12.03
N GLY A 35 -14.18 8.56 11.39
CA GLY A 35 -14.43 9.91 10.86
C GLY A 35 -13.31 10.46 9.97
N GLU A 36 -12.63 11.49 10.46
CA GLU A 36 -11.56 12.21 9.73
C GLU A 36 -10.29 11.39 9.53
N ASP A 37 -10.12 10.29 10.25
CA ASP A 37 -8.98 9.36 10.07
C ASP A 37 -8.87 8.83 8.65
N PHE A 38 -9.97 8.80 7.90
CA PHE A 38 -10.02 8.35 6.51
C PHE A 38 -9.62 9.44 5.50
N ASN A 39 -9.26 10.65 5.96
CA ASN A 39 -8.78 11.72 5.09
C ASN A 39 -7.36 11.39 4.58
N LEU A 40 -7.21 11.22 3.27
CA LEU A 40 -5.91 11.07 2.62
C LEU A 40 -5.31 12.47 2.34
N GLU A 41 -4.42 12.93 3.21
CA GLU A 41 -3.93 14.33 3.25
C GLU A 41 -2.40 14.45 3.31
N SER A 42 -1.69 13.38 2.97
CA SER A 42 -0.22 13.36 2.99
C SER A 42 0.42 13.84 1.68
N ARG A 43 -0.24 14.72 0.92
CA ARG A 43 0.28 15.36 -0.30
C ARG A 43 0.61 14.38 -1.42
N TRP A 44 -0.22 13.37 -1.62
CA TRP A 44 -0.06 12.34 -2.65
C TRP A 44 -0.40 12.80 -4.06
N GLY A 45 -1.33 13.74 -4.20
CA GLY A 45 -1.73 14.27 -5.49
C GLY A 45 -2.31 15.66 -5.43
N HIS A 46 -2.29 16.38 -6.55
CA HIS A 46 -2.89 17.70 -6.71
C HIS A 46 -3.29 17.92 -8.17
N PHE A 47 -4.13 18.93 -8.43
CA PHE A 47 -4.39 19.38 -9.79
C PHE A 47 -3.23 20.26 -10.29
N GLY A 48 -2.66 19.89 -11.42
CA GLY A 48 -1.73 20.71 -12.19
C GLY A 48 -2.45 21.49 -13.29
N SER A 49 -1.68 21.97 -14.27
CA SER A 49 -2.23 22.64 -15.46
C SER A 49 -3.27 21.76 -16.17
N ASN A 50 -4.31 22.39 -16.69
CA ASN A 50 -5.46 21.74 -17.33
C ASN A 50 -6.22 20.73 -16.44
N GLN A 51 -6.19 20.91 -15.11
CA GLN A 51 -6.84 20.03 -14.14
C GLN A 51 -6.36 18.57 -14.18
N ALA A 52 -5.17 18.31 -14.74
CA ALA A 52 -4.57 16.99 -14.70
C ALA A 52 -4.15 16.65 -13.25
N VAL A 53 -4.40 15.42 -12.81
CA VAL A 53 -3.94 14.95 -11.50
C VAL A 53 -2.44 14.65 -11.57
N MET A 54 -1.66 15.40 -10.81
CA MET A 54 -0.21 15.26 -10.72
C MET A 54 0.18 14.54 -9.44
N PRO A 55 1.06 13.52 -9.50
CA PRO A 55 1.57 12.85 -8.31
C PRO A 55 2.42 13.82 -7.49
N GLY A 56 2.12 13.91 -6.19
CA GLY A 56 2.86 14.71 -5.23
C GLY A 56 4.03 13.94 -4.60
N GLN A 57 4.67 14.58 -3.62
CA GLN A 57 5.76 13.97 -2.87
C GLN A 57 5.26 12.75 -2.09
N GLY A 58 4.11 12.90 -1.41
CA GLY A 58 3.65 11.93 -0.41
C GLY A 58 4.42 12.06 0.91
N HIS A 59 4.05 11.25 1.89
CA HIS A 59 4.85 11.01 3.07
C HIS A 59 5.00 9.51 3.32
N VAL A 60 6.26 9.05 3.39
CA VAL A 60 6.62 7.69 3.75
C VAL A 60 7.77 7.75 4.74
N SER A 61 7.79 6.83 5.70
CA SER A 61 8.93 6.59 6.57
C SER A 61 9.57 5.25 6.22
N GLU A 62 10.83 5.27 5.82
CA GLU A 62 11.60 4.03 5.62
C GLU A 62 12.12 3.52 6.96
N ARG A 63 12.01 2.21 7.20
CA ARG A 63 12.55 1.55 8.39
C ARG A 63 12.93 0.10 8.09
N ALA A 64 13.69 -0.50 9.00
CA ALA A 64 13.86 -1.95 9.01
C ALA A 64 12.52 -2.66 9.35
N PHE A 65 12.41 -3.93 8.94
CA PHE A 65 11.35 -4.79 9.44
C PHE A 65 11.47 -4.98 10.95
N THR A 66 10.33 -5.03 11.63
CA THR A 66 10.29 -5.47 13.03
C THR A 66 10.57 -6.97 13.13
N ALA A 67 10.98 -7.47 14.29
CA ALA A 67 11.22 -8.90 14.51
C ALA A 67 10.00 -9.76 14.11
N GLN A 68 8.79 -9.30 14.44
CA GLN A 68 7.56 -10.00 14.04
C GLN A 68 7.37 -9.99 12.52
N GLU A 69 7.56 -8.85 11.84
CA GLU A 69 7.45 -8.78 10.38
C GLU A 69 8.51 -9.65 9.69
N THR A 70 9.73 -9.75 10.23
CA THR A 70 10.77 -10.64 9.70
C THR A 70 10.39 -12.10 9.82
N VAL A 71 9.84 -12.52 10.97
CA VAL A 71 9.39 -13.91 11.18
C VAL A 71 8.25 -14.25 10.22
N GLU A 72 7.27 -13.36 10.08
CA GLU A 72 6.10 -13.58 9.23
C GLU A 72 6.45 -13.56 7.74
N LEU A 73 7.29 -12.62 7.30
CA LEU A 73 7.74 -12.56 5.90
C LEU A 73 8.71 -13.70 5.55
N ALA A 74 9.36 -14.31 6.55
CA ALA A 74 10.25 -15.45 6.41
C ALA A 74 11.20 -15.32 5.19
N GLU A 75 11.12 -16.26 4.24
CA GLU A 75 11.97 -16.31 3.05
C GLU A 75 11.67 -15.19 2.04
N CYS A 76 10.50 -14.55 2.11
CA CYS A 76 10.12 -13.50 1.15
C CYS A 76 10.95 -12.22 1.30
N THR A 77 11.71 -12.04 2.37
CA THR A 77 12.60 -10.86 2.50
C THR A 77 13.66 -10.82 1.39
N ALA A 78 14.07 -11.98 0.85
CA ALA A 78 15.03 -12.04 -0.25
C ALA A 78 14.51 -11.35 -1.52
N SER A 79 13.20 -11.45 -1.80
CA SER A 79 12.57 -10.86 -2.98
C SER A 79 11.93 -9.49 -2.72
N LEU A 80 11.42 -9.27 -1.50
CA LEU A 80 10.67 -8.06 -1.13
C LEU A 80 11.55 -6.90 -0.64
N GLY A 81 12.85 -7.17 -0.42
CA GLY A 81 13.86 -6.21 0.01
C GLY A 81 14.15 -6.29 1.52
N ASN A 82 15.13 -5.50 1.98
CA ASN A 82 15.64 -5.52 3.36
C ASN A 82 14.99 -4.47 4.28
N THR A 83 14.32 -3.49 3.69
CA THR A 83 13.61 -2.41 4.41
C THR A 83 12.18 -2.29 3.91
N THR A 84 11.38 -1.57 4.67
CA THR A 84 9.95 -1.37 4.45
C THR A 84 9.56 0.09 4.66
N PHE A 85 8.45 0.50 4.05
CA PHE A 85 7.89 1.83 4.22
C PHE A 85 6.61 1.78 5.05
N ASP A 86 6.48 2.70 5.98
CA ASP A 86 5.19 3.09 6.54
C ASP A 86 4.66 4.26 5.69
N VAL A 87 3.51 4.05 5.04
CA VAL A 87 2.95 4.96 4.04
C VAL A 87 1.82 5.77 4.67
N SER A 88 2.02 7.07 4.85
CA SER A 88 1.05 7.90 5.57
C SER A 88 -0.21 8.18 4.77
N MET A 89 -1.35 8.04 5.44
CA MET A 89 -2.62 8.58 4.99
C MET A 89 -2.75 10.02 5.45
N ASN A 90 -2.52 10.26 6.74
CA ASN A 90 -2.45 11.56 7.40
C ASN A 90 -1.51 11.47 8.63
N GLU A 91 -1.53 12.46 9.53
CA GLU A 91 -0.66 12.49 10.71
C GLU A 91 -0.92 11.35 11.71
N ARG A 92 -2.15 10.80 11.73
CA ARG A 92 -2.55 9.76 12.67
C ARG A 92 -2.56 8.36 12.05
N VAL A 93 -2.86 8.25 10.75
CA VAL A 93 -3.11 6.99 10.06
C VAL A 93 -2.08 6.73 8.98
N TYR A 94 -1.62 5.49 8.89
CA TYR A 94 -0.70 5.01 7.87
C TYR A 94 -0.92 3.53 7.56
N TRP A 95 -0.51 3.09 6.38
CA TRP A 95 -0.33 1.66 6.12
C TRP A 95 1.07 1.28 6.53
N ARG A 96 1.19 0.42 7.53
CA ARG A 96 2.49 -0.05 7.99
C ARG A 96 3.00 -1.19 7.11
N ASN A 97 4.33 -1.31 7.05
CA ASN A 97 5.00 -2.44 6.42
C ASN A 97 4.66 -2.63 4.94
N VAL A 98 4.96 -1.65 4.11
CA VAL A 98 4.96 -1.78 2.65
C VAL A 98 6.40 -2.06 2.19
N PRO A 99 6.79 -3.32 1.90
CA PRO A 99 8.17 -3.65 1.55
C PRO A 99 8.71 -2.80 0.40
N THR A 100 10.00 -2.52 0.41
CA THR A 100 10.64 -1.65 -0.60
C THR A 100 10.38 -2.09 -2.04
N ALA A 101 10.44 -3.40 -2.33
CA ALA A 101 10.15 -3.91 -3.68
C ALA A 101 8.67 -3.68 -4.07
N VAL A 102 7.74 -3.82 -3.12
CA VAL A 102 6.30 -3.57 -3.32
C VAL A 102 6.04 -2.10 -3.59
N TRP A 103 6.62 -1.21 -2.78
CA TRP A 103 6.48 0.24 -2.96
C TRP A 103 7.05 0.73 -4.30
N ASN A 104 8.17 0.13 -4.73
CA ASN A 104 8.85 0.49 -5.96
C ASN A 104 8.33 -0.24 -7.20
N TYR A 105 7.38 -1.16 -7.05
CA TYR A 105 6.80 -1.89 -8.18
C TYR A 105 6.17 -0.93 -9.19
N LYS A 106 6.55 -1.09 -10.46
CA LYS A 106 6.10 -0.24 -11.56
C LYS A 106 5.34 -1.03 -12.61
N LEU A 107 4.28 -0.41 -13.14
CA LEU A 107 3.56 -0.87 -14.32
C LEU A 107 3.35 0.32 -15.26
N GLY A 108 3.73 0.18 -16.53
CA GLY A 108 3.62 1.26 -17.52
C GLY A 108 4.42 2.52 -17.15
N GLY A 109 5.57 2.37 -16.49
CA GLY A 109 6.47 3.48 -16.11
C GLY A 109 6.16 4.16 -14.76
N TYR A 110 5.02 3.87 -14.13
CA TYR A 110 4.60 4.50 -12.87
C TYR A 110 4.63 3.52 -11.70
N ARG A 111 4.94 4.02 -10.49
CA ARG A 111 4.76 3.24 -9.25
C ARG A 111 3.27 3.08 -8.98
N VAL A 112 2.80 1.83 -8.92
CA VAL A 112 1.36 1.50 -8.88
C VAL A 112 0.68 2.12 -7.66
N LEU A 113 1.21 1.85 -6.46
CA LEU A 113 0.64 2.35 -5.20
C LEU A 113 0.67 3.88 -5.11
N LYS A 114 1.80 4.51 -5.47
CA LYS A 114 1.92 5.97 -5.45
C LYS A 114 0.93 6.65 -6.40
N LYS A 115 0.73 6.08 -7.60
CA LYS A 115 -0.28 6.59 -8.55
C LYS A 115 -1.69 6.41 -7.99
N TRP A 116 -2.01 5.27 -7.37
CA TRP A 116 -3.32 5.06 -6.75
C TRP A 116 -3.63 6.13 -5.69
N LEU A 117 -2.63 6.47 -4.85
CA LEU A 117 -2.76 7.51 -3.83
C LEU A 117 -2.97 8.90 -4.43
N SER A 118 -2.31 9.24 -5.56
CA SER A 118 -2.42 10.59 -6.14
C SER A 118 -3.83 10.96 -6.59
N TYR A 119 -4.60 10.00 -7.09
CA TYR A 119 -6.00 10.22 -7.49
C TYR A 119 -6.97 10.23 -6.31
N ARG A 120 -6.50 9.87 -5.11
CA ARG A 120 -7.32 9.70 -3.92
C ARG A 120 -7.02 10.69 -2.80
N GLU A 121 -6.01 11.55 -2.98
CA GLU A 121 -5.79 12.68 -2.08
C GLU A 121 -7.11 13.43 -1.90
N ARG A 122 -7.49 13.78 -0.67
CA ARG A 122 -8.80 14.37 -0.36
C ARG A 122 -9.14 15.57 -1.24
N ARG A 123 -8.16 16.44 -1.52
CA ARG A 123 -8.34 17.61 -2.40
C ARG A 123 -8.58 17.26 -3.89
N VAL A 124 -8.18 16.06 -4.31
CA VAL A 124 -8.41 15.53 -5.67
C VAL A 124 -9.71 14.72 -5.71
N LEU A 125 -9.94 13.87 -4.71
CA LEU A 125 -11.09 12.98 -4.62
C LEU A 125 -12.38 13.70 -4.19
N GLY A 126 -12.25 14.81 -3.46
CA GLY A 126 -13.35 15.61 -2.93
C GLY A 126 -14.02 15.02 -1.67
N ARG A 127 -13.51 13.92 -1.12
CA ARG A 127 -14.08 13.22 0.04
C ARG A 127 -13.02 12.38 0.77
N PRO A 128 -13.27 11.94 2.02
CA PRO A 128 -12.47 10.92 2.68
C PRO A 128 -12.50 9.59 1.91
N LEU A 129 -11.52 8.73 2.18
CA LEU A 129 -11.54 7.34 1.73
C LEU A 129 -12.69 6.58 2.38
N LYS A 130 -13.24 5.60 1.67
CA LYS A 130 -14.10 4.60 2.27
C LYS A 130 -13.27 3.48 2.89
N PRO A 131 -13.77 2.76 3.91
CA PRO A 131 -13.08 1.60 4.47
C PRO A 131 -12.65 0.58 3.41
N GLU A 132 -13.47 0.37 2.37
CA GLU A 132 -13.16 -0.55 1.27
C GLU A 132 -12.00 -0.04 0.41
N GLU A 133 -11.85 1.28 0.24
CA GLU A 133 -10.70 1.86 -0.46
C GLU A 133 -9.41 1.71 0.35
N VAL A 134 -9.51 1.80 1.68
CA VAL A 134 -8.36 1.54 2.57
C VAL A 134 -7.91 0.09 2.46
N GLN A 135 -8.85 -0.87 2.45
CA GLN A 135 -8.56 -2.28 2.24
C GLN A 135 -8.03 -2.57 0.84
N HIS A 136 -8.57 -1.91 -0.18
CA HIS A 136 -8.12 -2.09 -1.56
C HIS A 136 -6.64 -1.71 -1.74
N PHE A 137 -6.14 -0.68 -1.04
CA PHE A 137 -4.70 -0.38 -1.02
C PHE A 137 -3.89 -1.56 -0.45
N THR A 138 -4.32 -2.10 0.68
CA THR A 138 -3.69 -3.26 1.34
C THR A 138 -3.69 -4.49 0.42
N GLU A 139 -4.82 -4.82 -0.18
CA GLU A 139 -4.96 -5.94 -1.12
C GLU A 139 -4.07 -5.76 -2.36
N THR A 140 -4.00 -4.54 -2.89
CA THR A 140 -3.12 -4.24 -4.04
C THR A 140 -1.65 -4.43 -3.67
N ALA A 141 -1.22 -3.97 -2.50
CA ALA A 141 0.15 -4.17 -2.03
C ALA A 141 0.48 -5.66 -1.85
N ARG A 142 -0.44 -6.45 -1.28
CA ARG A 142 -0.30 -7.91 -1.14
C ARG A 142 -0.26 -8.63 -2.48
N ARG A 143 -1.10 -8.23 -3.44
CA ARG A 143 -1.09 -8.75 -4.83
C ARG A 143 0.26 -8.50 -5.50
N ILE A 144 0.81 -7.30 -5.35
CA ILE A 144 2.14 -6.96 -5.87
C ILE A 144 3.23 -7.82 -5.22
N ALA A 145 3.18 -8.01 -3.90
CA ALA A 145 4.14 -8.86 -3.19
C ALA A 145 4.12 -10.31 -3.73
N ALA A 146 2.92 -10.88 -3.92
CA ALA A 146 2.75 -12.21 -4.49
C ALA A 146 3.32 -12.31 -5.93
N ILE A 147 3.11 -11.29 -6.77
CA ILE A 147 3.66 -11.25 -8.14
C ILE A 147 5.19 -11.23 -8.12
N ILE A 148 5.79 -10.41 -7.25
CA ILE A 148 7.25 -10.30 -7.10
C ILE A 148 7.82 -11.66 -6.68
N GLU A 149 7.20 -12.30 -5.68
CA GLU A 149 7.64 -13.59 -5.17
C GLU A 149 7.53 -14.71 -6.21
N LEU A 150 6.43 -14.77 -6.96
CA LEU A 150 6.25 -15.74 -8.04
C LEU A 150 7.31 -15.57 -9.15
N THR A 151 7.65 -14.32 -9.47
CA THR A 151 8.68 -14.00 -10.47
C THR A 151 10.07 -14.38 -9.96
N HIS A 152 10.36 -14.10 -8.69
CA HIS A 152 11.64 -14.43 -8.07
C HIS A 152 11.91 -15.94 -8.03
N ARG A 153 10.91 -16.75 -7.65
CA ARG A 153 11.03 -18.22 -7.61
C ARG A 153 11.17 -18.88 -8.99
N SER A 154 10.84 -18.16 -10.06
CA SER A 154 10.91 -18.65 -11.43
C SER A 154 12.21 -18.28 -12.15
N SER A 155 13.11 -17.55 -11.46
CA SER A 155 14.42 -17.09 -11.96
C SER A 155 15.53 -17.94 -11.37
#